data_AF-A0A7X7H3R6-F1
#
_entry.id   AF-A0A7X7H3R6-F1
#
_cell.length_a   1.000
_cell.length_b   1.000
_cell.length_c   1.000
_cell.angle_alpha   90.00
_cell.angle_beta   90.00
_cell.angle_gamma   90.00
#
_symmetry.space_group_name_H-M   'P 1'
#
loop_
_entity.id
_entity.type
_entity.pdbx_description
1 polymer ?
#
loop_
_entity_poly.entity_id
_entity_poly.type
_entity_poly.pdbx_seq_one_letter_code
_entity_poly.pdbx_strand_id
1 'polypeptide(L)'
;MKTRNVLVGIGLLSVGVWLINLWLYPYGQMNVWNMRNELVFLTGILAYSMMGLIMVLALRPKILEPMFDGLDKMYHLHKWAGIWAIIFAIAHYLIRESKGILLLFFEKGGKKGAGGNIDLPWFFEWLRSFKGDAKDIGEIMVWVLAAVLVITLCRKIPYHIWRYTHKLMGIIFIAIAFHTIVLSPPTFWTQPVGWLFAVITVVGVVASVISLFGWIGKKHQHSGKILNITRHENDLIEIDCELKGEWHHKAGQYAFLNHRYFSGAHPFTISSADCGNDCVRFSIKDLGDGTHRLFTHAKVGDPIRVEGPYGEFIL
;
A
#
# COMPACT_ATOMS: atom_id res chain seq x y z
N MET A 1 4.53 17.95 8.81
CA MET A 1 6.00 17.75 8.87
C MET A 1 6.42 16.28 8.82
N LYS A 2 5.79 15.37 9.57
CA LYS A 2 6.23 13.96 9.68
C LYS A 2 6.16 13.13 8.38
N THR A 3 5.13 13.31 7.56
CA THR A 3 4.92 12.51 6.33
C THR A 3 6.04 12.69 5.30
N ARG A 4 6.43 13.94 4.99
CA ARG A 4 7.55 14.24 4.08
C ARG A 4 8.85 13.63 4.57
N ASN A 5 9.12 13.72 5.88
CA ASN A 5 10.34 13.19 6.47
C ASN A 5 10.43 11.67 6.33
N VAL A 6 9.30 10.94 6.40
CA VAL A 6 9.30 9.48 6.19
C VAL A 6 9.56 9.11 4.74
N LEU A 7 8.96 9.79 3.76
CA LEU A 7 9.26 9.56 2.34
C LEU A 7 10.73 9.80 2.03
N VAL A 8 11.27 10.93 2.51
CA VAL A 8 12.69 11.27 2.36
C VAL A 8 13.56 10.24 3.07
N GLY A 9 13.19 9.83 4.29
CA GLY A 9 13.91 8.83 5.07
C GLY A 9 14.00 7.47 4.37
N ILE A 10 12.90 6.97 3.81
CA ILE A 10 12.87 5.71 3.05
C ILE A 10 13.67 5.85 1.74
N GLY A 11 13.57 7.00 1.07
CA GLY A 11 14.37 7.30 -0.11
C GLY A 11 15.87 7.31 0.20
N LEU A 12 16.29 8.02 1.25
CA LEU A 12 17.69 8.07 1.70
C LEU A 12 18.20 6.72 2.17
N LEU A 13 17.38 5.94 2.88
CA LEU A 13 17.73 4.56 3.26
C LEU A 13 17.96 3.70 2.02
N SER A 14 17.07 3.79 1.03
CA SER A 14 17.19 3.05 -0.24
C SER A 14 18.45 3.44 -1.00
N VAL A 15 18.76 4.73 -1.09
CA VAL A 15 20.00 5.25 -1.69
C VAL A 15 21.23 4.80 -0.90
N GLY A 16 21.17 4.83 0.44
CA GLY A 16 22.26 4.40 1.30
C GLY A 16 22.57 2.91 1.15
N VAL A 17 21.56 2.06 1.13
CA VAL A 17 21.71 0.61 0.87
C VAL A 17 22.29 0.37 -0.53
N TRP A 18 21.84 1.13 -1.53
CA TRP A 18 22.41 1.09 -2.88
C TRP A 18 23.89 1.50 -2.90
N LEU A 19 24.27 2.59 -2.22
CA LEU A 19 25.65 3.04 -2.11
C LEU A 19 26.55 2.02 -1.42
N ILE A 20 26.08 1.42 -0.32
CA ILE A 20 26.80 0.33 0.37
C ILE A 20 26.99 -0.84 -0.60
N ASN A 21 25.96 -1.21 -1.36
CA ASN A 21 26.06 -2.27 -2.34
C ASN A 21 27.09 -1.97 -3.43
N LEU A 22 27.07 -0.74 -3.97
CA LEU A 22 28.02 -0.28 -4.97
C LEU A 22 29.46 -0.26 -4.45
N TRP A 23 29.65 0.08 -3.17
CA TRP A 23 30.96 0.07 -2.52
C TRP A 23 31.50 -1.34 -2.29
N LEU A 24 30.65 -2.28 -1.86
CA LEU A 24 31.03 -3.69 -1.64
C LEU A 24 31.22 -4.47 -2.95
N TYR A 25 30.47 -4.13 -3.99
CA TYR A 25 30.47 -4.82 -5.29
C TYR A 25 30.70 -3.82 -6.44
N PRO A 26 31.87 -3.14 -6.49
CA PRO A 26 32.12 -2.09 -7.46
C PRO A 26 32.28 -2.65 -8.88
N TYR A 27 31.94 -1.83 -9.87
CA TYR A 27 32.34 -2.13 -11.26
C TYR A 27 33.83 -1.87 -11.42
N GLY A 28 34.50 -2.73 -12.20
CA GLY A 28 35.91 -2.52 -12.54
C GLY A 28 36.17 -1.26 -13.35
N GLN A 29 35.21 -0.81 -14.17
CA GLN A 29 35.24 0.47 -14.88
C GLN A 29 33.84 1.08 -14.94
N MET A 30 33.72 2.39 -14.72
CA MET A 30 32.46 3.11 -14.89
C MET A 30 32.34 3.62 -16.33
N ASN A 31 31.45 2.99 -17.10
CA ASN A 31 31.10 3.40 -18.45
C ASN A 31 29.59 3.66 -18.54
N VAL A 32 29.12 4.16 -19.69
CA VAL A 32 27.70 4.49 -19.91
C VAL A 32 26.78 3.29 -19.66
N TRP A 33 27.21 2.08 -19.98
CA TRP A 33 26.41 0.86 -19.79
C TRP A 33 26.27 0.46 -18.32
N ASN A 34 27.36 0.55 -17.56
CA ASN A 34 27.36 0.29 -16.12
C ASN A 34 26.56 1.37 -15.38
N MET A 35 26.73 2.64 -15.75
CA MET A 35 25.93 3.74 -15.21
C MET A 35 24.43 3.56 -15.49
N ARG A 36 24.06 3.18 -16.73
CA ARG A 36 22.67 2.84 -17.04
C ARG A 36 22.14 1.70 -16.17
N ASN A 37 22.91 0.62 -16.01
CA ASN A 37 22.49 -0.52 -15.18
C ASN A 37 22.28 -0.10 -13.73
N GLU A 38 23.16 0.74 -13.17
CA GLU A 38 22.99 1.28 -11.83
C GLU A 38 21.79 2.21 -11.71
N LEU A 39 21.48 3.01 -12.73
CA LEU A 39 20.29 3.84 -12.74
C LEU A 39 19.00 3.02 -12.81
N VAL A 40 18.96 1.96 -13.63
CA VAL A 40 17.84 0.98 -13.63
C VAL A 40 17.70 0.37 -12.25
N PHE A 41 18.82 0.00 -11.63
CA PHE A 41 18.82 -0.64 -10.33
C PHE A 41 18.33 0.29 -9.22
N LEU A 42 18.88 1.51 -9.12
CA LEU A 42 18.49 2.52 -8.15
C LEU A 42 17.01 2.90 -8.26
N THR A 43 16.52 3.15 -9.47
CA THR A 43 15.10 3.47 -9.69
C THR A 43 14.19 2.29 -9.33
N GLY A 44 14.64 1.05 -9.57
CA GLY A 44 13.95 -0.16 -9.13
C GLY A 44 13.86 -0.27 -7.59
N ILE A 45 14.96 -0.02 -6.87
CA ILE A 45 14.99 -0.01 -5.40
C ILE A 45 14.03 1.04 -4.86
N LEU A 46 14.10 2.28 -5.37
CA LEU A 46 13.23 3.37 -4.92
C LEU A 46 11.75 3.06 -5.17
N ALA A 47 11.40 2.53 -6.35
CA ALA A 47 10.04 2.10 -6.65
C ALA A 47 9.56 1.02 -5.67
N TYR A 48 10.36 -0.04 -5.50
CA TYR A 48 9.98 -1.20 -4.69
C TYR A 48 9.86 -0.88 -3.19
N SER A 49 10.76 -0.04 -2.66
CA SER A 49 10.69 0.47 -1.28
C SER A 49 9.43 1.28 -1.04
N MET A 50 9.05 2.18 -1.96
CA MET A 50 7.82 2.95 -1.84
C MET A 50 6.58 2.05 -1.93
N MET A 51 6.59 1.05 -2.81
CA MET A 51 5.52 0.04 -2.88
C MET A 51 5.39 -0.75 -1.57
N GLY A 52 6.51 -1.18 -0.99
CA GLY A 52 6.52 -1.84 0.33
C GLY A 52 5.88 -0.99 1.42
N LEU A 53 6.22 0.32 1.48
CA LEU A 53 5.60 1.26 2.42
C LEU A 53 4.08 1.33 2.22
N ILE A 54 3.62 1.49 0.97
CA ILE A 54 2.19 1.57 0.63
C ILE A 54 1.45 0.33 1.13
N MET A 55 2.03 -0.86 0.95
CA MET A 55 1.43 -2.13 1.39
C MET A 55 1.26 -2.18 2.91
N VAL A 56 2.25 -1.74 3.67
CA VAL A 56 2.16 -1.66 5.14
C VAL A 56 1.09 -0.65 5.56
N LEU A 57 1.08 0.54 4.96
CA LEU A 57 0.11 1.59 5.28
C LEU A 57 -1.34 1.16 4.96
N ALA A 58 -1.53 0.37 3.89
CA ALA A 58 -2.84 -0.13 3.49
C ALA A 58 -3.51 -1.02 4.56
N LEU A 59 -2.73 -1.64 5.45
CA LEU A 59 -3.26 -2.45 6.55
C LEU A 59 -3.82 -1.64 7.72
N ARG A 60 -3.67 -0.31 7.70
CA ARG A 60 -4.07 0.60 8.79
C ARG A 60 -3.60 0.12 10.18
N PRO A 61 -2.30 -0.19 10.36
CA PRO A 61 -1.81 -0.69 11.64
C PRO A 61 -1.97 0.39 12.72
N LYS A 62 -2.79 0.10 13.75
CA LYS A 62 -3.04 1.04 14.86
C LYS A 62 -1.76 1.52 15.55
N ILE A 63 -0.75 0.66 15.64
CA ILE A 63 0.54 1.00 16.28
C ILE A 63 1.25 2.17 15.58
N LEU A 64 1.05 2.34 14.26
CA LEU A 64 1.65 3.45 13.53
C LEU A 64 0.84 4.74 13.63
N GLU A 65 -0.44 4.67 14.01
CA GLU A 65 -1.31 5.83 14.04
C GLU A 65 -0.75 7.00 14.89
N PRO A 66 -0.25 6.78 16.12
CA PRO A 66 0.30 7.86 16.94
C PRO A 66 1.58 8.45 16.35
N MET A 67 2.38 7.62 15.66
CA MET A 67 3.62 8.07 15.02
C MET A 67 3.35 9.09 13.90
N PHE A 68 2.19 8.98 13.25
CA PHE A 68 1.77 9.83 12.14
C PHE A 68 0.74 10.89 12.53
N ASP A 69 0.40 11.05 13.81
CA ASP A 69 -0.66 11.94 14.30
C ASP A 69 -2.03 11.65 13.65
N GLY A 70 -2.38 10.37 13.53
CA GLY A 70 -3.67 9.94 13.02
C GLY A 70 -3.64 9.30 11.63
N LEU A 71 -4.66 8.48 11.37
CA LEU A 71 -4.80 7.72 10.13
C LEU A 71 -4.96 8.61 8.88
N ASP A 72 -5.48 9.84 9.00
CA ASP A 72 -5.59 10.78 7.88
C ASP A 72 -4.21 11.12 7.28
N LYS A 73 -3.22 11.42 8.13
CA LYS A 73 -1.86 11.69 7.69
C LYS A 73 -1.18 10.44 7.12
N MET A 74 -1.56 9.24 7.59
CA MET A 74 -1.12 7.98 6.98
C MET A 74 -1.67 7.81 5.56
N TYR A 75 -2.92 8.19 5.29
CA TYR A 75 -3.47 8.19 3.93
C TYR A 75 -2.78 9.23 3.04
N HIS A 76 -2.44 10.39 3.57
CA HIS A 76 -1.63 11.37 2.85
C HIS A 76 -0.25 10.80 2.47
N LEU A 77 0.40 10.10 3.40
CA LEU A 77 1.65 9.41 3.14
C LEU A 77 1.50 8.32 2.07
N HIS A 78 0.44 7.50 2.17
CA HIS A 78 0.14 6.44 1.19
C HIS A 78 -0.03 7.03 -0.22
N LYS A 79 -0.79 8.13 -0.35
CA LYS A 79 -0.98 8.82 -1.64
C LYS A 79 0.37 9.24 -2.25
N TRP A 80 1.20 9.93 -1.49
CA TRP A 80 2.48 10.42 -2.01
C TRP A 80 3.49 9.31 -2.26
N ALA A 81 3.54 8.28 -1.41
CA ALA A 81 4.33 7.08 -1.67
C ALA A 81 3.91 6.43 -2.98
N GLY A 82 2.59 6.34 -3.25
CA GLY A 82 2.05 5.82 -4.52
C GLY A 82 2.49 6.63 -5.74
N ILE A 83 2.42 7.95 -5.66
CA ILE A 83 2.89 8.83 -6.74
C ILE A 83 4.39 8.60 -7.00
N TRP A 84 5.22 8.61 -5.95
CA TRP A 84 6.67 8.41 -6.10
C TRP A 84 7.02 7.01 -6.58
N ALA A 85 6.37 5.96 -6.08
CA ALA A 85 6.56 4.59 -6.54
C ALA A 85 6.38 4.48 -8.05
N ILE A 86 5.34 5.12 -8.60
CA ILE A 86 5.01 5.06 -10.01
C ILE A 86 5.94 5.93 -10.86
N ILE A 87 6.33 7.11 -10.37
CA ILE A 87 7.37 7.93 -11.01
C ILE A 87 8.67 7.11 -11.16
N PHE A 88 9.11 6.44 -10.09
CA PHE A 88 10.32 5.61 -10.14
C PHE A 88 10.14 4.35 -10.98
N ALA A 89 8.95 3.74 -11.00
CA ALA A 89 8.67 2.59 -11.88
C ALA A 89 8.72 2.97 -13.37
N ILE A 90 8.15 4.13 -13.74
CA ILE A 90 8.25 4.67 -15.10
C ILE A 90 9.70 5.00 -15.44
N ALA A 91 10.44 5.65 -14.53
CA ALA A 91 11.87 5.91 -14.73
C ALA A 91 12.66 4.62 -14.93
N HIS A 92 12.43 3.60 -14.10
CA HIS A 92 13.03 2.27 -14.22
C HIS A 92 12.79 1.67 -15.61
N TYR A 93 11.55 1.72 -16.09
CA TYR A 93 11.18 1.24 -17.42
C TYR A 93 11.85 2.04 -18.54
N LEU A 94 11.77 3.37 -18.54
CA LEU A 94 12.34 4.21 -19.59
C LEU A 94 13.87 4.11 -19.66
N ILE A 95 14.56 4.03 -18.52
CA ILE A 95 16.01 3.84 -18.49
C ILE A 95 16.35 2.43 -19.01
N ARG A 96 15.54 1.42 -18.72
CA ARG A 96 15.70 0.09 -19.31
C ARG A 96 15.53 0.13 -20.84
N GLU A 97 14.53 0.82 -21.36
CA GLU A 97 14.30 0.94 -22.81
C GLU A 97 15.26 1.88 -23.54
N SER A 98 15.99 2.74 -22.82
CA SER A 98 16.99 3.67 -23.41
C SER A 98 18.14 2.99 -24.16
N LYS A 99 18.29 1.65 -24.04
CA LYS A 99 19.37 0.89 -24.67
C LYS A 99 19.45 1.13 -26.18
N GLY A 100 18.32 1.17 -26.88
CA GLY A 100 18.29 1.39 -28.33
C GLY A 100 18.83 2.77 -28.70
N ILE A 101 18.43 3.79 -27.95
CA ILE A 101 18.88 5.18 -28.17
C ILE A 101 20.37 5.33 -27.85
N LEU A 102 20.85 4.73 -26.74
CA LEU A 102 22.27 4.82 -26.36
C LEU A 102 23.20 4.17 -27.38
N LEU A 103 22.76 3.12 -28.08
CA LEU A 103 23.53 2.47 -29.15
C LEU A 103 23.77 3.39 -30.36
N LEU A 104 23.02 4.49 -30.50
CA LEU A 104 23.28 5.50 -31.55
C LEU A 104 24.51 6.36 -31.24
N PHE A 105 24.89 6.47 -29.96
CA PHE A 105 25.94 7.37 -29.50
C PHE A 105 27.15 6.64 -28.90
N PHE A 106 26.97 5.39 -28.46
CA PHE A 106 27.99 4.63 -27.77
C PHE A 106 28.10 3.21 -28.33
N GLU A 107 29.34 2.74 -28.48
CA GLU A 107 29.59 1.34 -28.81
C GLU A 107 29.01 0.41 -27.75
N LYS A 108 28.52 -0.75 -28.19
CA LYS A 108 27.98 -1.77 -27.30
C LYS A 108 29.08 -2.22 -26.35
N GLY A 109 28.93 -1.91 -25.06
CA GLY A 109 29.86 -2.35 -24.04
C GLY A 109 30.03 -3.86 -24.11
N GLY A 110 31.26 -4.33 -23.87
CA GLY A 110 31.58 -5.76 -23.89
C GLY A 110 30.51 -6.56 -23.14
N LYS A 111 30.01 -7.65 -23.75
CA LYS A 111 29.12 -8.57 -23.05
C LYS A 111 29.87 -8.99 -21.79
N LYS A 112 29.37 -8.66 -20.58
CA LYS A 112 29.70 -9.45 -19.39
C LYS A 112 29.46 -10.89 -19.84
N GLY A 113 30.53 -11.70 -19.85
CA GLY A 113 30.51 -13.04 -20.42
C GLY A 113 29.20 -13.69 -20.02
N ALA A 114 28.47 -14.23 -21.00
CA ALA A 114 27.40 -15.16 -20.68
C ALA A 114 28.04 -16.13 -19.69
N GLY A 115 27.57 -16.10 -18.43
CA GLY A 115 28.15 -16.94 -17.40
C GLY A 115 28.25 -18.32 -18.02
N GLY A 116 29.43 -18.94 -17.91
CA GLY A 116 29.56 -20.35 -18.25
C GLY A 116 28.44 -21.13 -17.55
N ASN A 117 28.19 -22.37 -17.95
CA ASN A 117 27.26 -23.23 -17.19
C ASN A 117 27.75 -23.30 -15.74
N ILE A 118 27.20 -22.42 -14.90
CA ILE A 118 27.32 -22.45 -13.46
C ILE A 118 26.17 -23.36 -13.08
N ASP A 119 26.48 -24.50 -12.47
CA ASP A 119 25.47 -25.37 -11.90
C ASP A 119 24.75 -24.58 -10.81
N LEU A 120 23.60 -23.99 -11.17
CA LEU A 120 22.74 -23.32 -10.23
C LEU A 120 21.93 -24.37 -9.46
N PRO A 121 21.61 -24.13 -8.18
CA PRO A 121 20.64 -24.96 -7.47
C PRO A 121 19.33 -25.05 -8.27
N TRP A 122 18.70 -26.23 -8.26
CA TRP A 122 17.50 -26.53 -9.06
C TRP A 122 16.42 -25.45 -8.99
N PHE A 123 16.24 -24.83 -7.82
CA PHE A 123 15.27 -23.77 -7.60
C PHE A 123 15.55 -22.52 -8.44
N PHE A 124 16.81 -22.11 -8.58
CA PHE A 124 17.18 -20.96 -9.39
C PHE A 124 17.12 -21.24 -10.89
N GLU A 125 17.39 -22.48 -11.32
CA GLU A 125 17.14 -22.89 -12.71
C GLU A 125 15.63 -22.93 -13.04
N TRP A 126 14.82 -23.43 -12.11
CA TRP A 126 13.36 -23.37 -12.24
C TRP A 126 12.84 -21.92 -12.31
N LEU A 127 13.34 -21.01 -11.46
CA LEU A 127 12.98 -19.58 -11.58
C LEU A 127 13.41 -19.00 -12.93
N ARG A 128 14.60 -19.37 -13.41
CA ARG A 128 15.14 -18.89 -14.69
C ARG A 128 14.26 -19.27 -15.89
N SER A 129 13.51 -20.38 -15.84
CA SER A 129 12.57 -20.74 -16.92
C SER A 129 11.45 -19.70 -17.10
N PHE A 130 11.12 -18.94 -16.06
CA PHE A 130 10.11 -17.86 -16.11
C PHE A 130 10.68 -16.49 -16.46
N LYS A 131 11.96 -16.38 -16.83
CA LYS A 131 12.61 -15.09 -17.08
C LYS A 131 11.90 -14.27 -18.17
N GLY A 132 11.36 -14.94 -19.20
CA GLY A 132 10.55 -14.31 -20.24
C GLY A 132 9.27 -13.71 -19.65
N ASP A 133 8.48 -14.54 -18.99
CA ASP A 133 7.22 -14.14 -18.37
C ASP A 133 7.40 -13.00 -17.37
N ALA A 134 8.43 -13.07 -16.52
CA ALA A 134 8.75 -12.03 -15.56
C ALA A 134 9.10 -10.70 -16.25
N LYS A 135 9.79 -10.73 -17.39
CA LYS A 135 10.07 -9.52 -18.17
C LYS A 135 8.77 -8.90 -18.70
N ASP A 136 7.91 -9.71 -19.30
CA ASP A 136 6.67 -9.26 -19.93
C ASP A 136 5.67 -8.73 -18.88
N ILE A 137 5.55 -9.42 -17.75
CA ILE A 137 4.78 -8.95 -16.58
C ILE A 137 5.30 -7.59 -16.13
N GLY A 138 6.61 -7.39 -16.02
CA GLY A 138 7.18 -6.11 -15.61
C GLY A 138 6.77 -4.95 -16.54
N GLU A 139 6.78 -5.19 -17.85
CA GLU A 139 6.35 -4.21 -18.86
C GLU A 139 4.86 -3.89 -18.74
N ILE A 140 4.01 -4.91 -18.64
CA ILE A 140 2.55 -4.75 -18.48
C ILE A 140 2.24 -4.00 -17.18
N MET A 141 2.89 -4.36 -16.08
CA MET A 141 2.61 -3.78 -14.76
C MET A 141 2.92 -2.28 -14.69
N VAL A 142 3.93 -1.77 -15.41
CA VAL A 142 4.21 -0.33 -15.43
C VAL A 142 3.05 0.47 -16.04
N TRP A 143 2.46 -0.03 -17.14
CA TRP A 143 1.30 0.61 -17.76
C TRP A 143 0.03 0.46 -16.93
N VAL A 144 -0.18 -0.70 -16.31
CA VAL A 144 -1.30 -0.92 -15.38
C VAL A 144 -1.19 0.02 -14.18
N LEU A 145 0.00 0.17 -13.59
CA LEU A 145 0.24 1.11 -12.49
C LEU A 145 -0.05 2.55 -12.90
N ALA A 146 0.43 2.99 -14.06
CA ALA A 146 0.15 4.31 -14.60
C ALA A 146 -1.36 4.55 -14.79
N ALA A 147 -2.08 3.56 -15.35
CA ALA A 147 -3.53 3.65 -15.51
C ALA A 147 -4.27 3.75 -14.17
N VAL A 148 -3.91 2.93 -13.18
CA VAL A 148 -4.56 2.99 -11.87
C VAL A 148 -4.21 4.27 -11.10
N LEU A 149 -3.04 4.86 -11.31
CA LEU A 149 -2.72 6.19 -10.77
C LEU A 149 -3.70 7.24 -11.30
N VAL A 150 -3.93 7.26 -12.62
CA VAL A 150 -4.90 8.17 -13.24
C VAL A 150 -6.29 7.93 -12.68
N ILE A 151 -6.73 6.67 -12.59
CA ILE A 151 -8.04 6.30 -12.01
C ILE A 151 -8.15 6.78 -10.55
N THR A 152 -7.10 6.59 -9.75
CA THR A 152 -7.09 6.93 -8.31
C THR A 152 -7.03 8.44 -8.06
N LEU A 153 -6.39 9.21 -8.94
CA LEU A 153 -6.35 10.67 -8.83
C LEU A 153 -7.58 11.35 -9.45
N CYS A 154 -8.29 10.66 -10.34
CA CYS A 154 -9.49 11.17 -10.99
C CYS A 154 -10.70 11.14 -10.04
N ARG A 155 -11.09 12.32 -9.54
CA ARG A 155 -12.22 12.48 -8.60
C ARG A 155 -13.60 12.19 -9.20
N LYS A 156 -13.69 11.98 -10.52
CA LYS A 156 -14.95 11.66 -11.23
C LYS A 156 -15.31 10.17 -11.20
N ILE A 157 -14.39 9.30 -10.77
CA ILE A 157 -14.64 7.85 -10.74
C ILE A 157 -15.50 7.52 -9.51
N PRO A 158 -16.63 6.78 -9.69
CA PRO A 158 -17.46 6.34 -8.57
C PRO A 158 -16.68 5.50 -7.55
N TYR A 159 -16.95 5.73 -6.26
CA TYR A 159 -16.23 5.07 -5.16
C TYR A 159 -16.25 3.54 -5.24
N HIS A 160 -17.37 2.94 -5.63
CA HIS A 160 -17.48 1.48 -5.71
C HIS A 160 -16.54 0.88 -6.76
N ILE A 161 -16.39 1.52 -7.94
CA ILE A 161 -15.46 1.10 -8.98
C ILE A 161 -14.03 1.26 -8.47
N TRP A 162 -13.71 2.46 -7.96
CA TRP A 162 -12.39 2.77 -7.41
C TRP A 162 -11.96 1.78 -6.33
N ARG A 163 -12.87 1.43 -5.41
CA ARG A 163 -12.59 0.48 -4.33
C ARG A 163 -12.15 -0.89 -4.86
N TYR A 164 -12.83 -1.42 -5.86
CA TYR A 164 -12.48 -2.74 -6.41
C TYR A 164 -11.21 -2.68 -7.25
N THR A 165 -11.05 -1.67 -8.11
CA THR A 165 -9.85 -1.53 -8.94
C THR A 165 -8.61 -1.29 -8.07
N HIS A 166 -8.72 -0.46 -7.03
CA HIS A 166 -7.62 -0.21 -6.10
C HIS A 166 -7.32 -1.42 -5.21
N LYS A 167 -8.31 -2.26 -4.87
CA LYS A 167 -8.07 -3.52 -4.15
C LYS A 167 -7.19 -4.50 -4.95
N LEU A 168 -7.21 -4.44 -6.29
CA LEU A 168 -6.34 -5.25 -7.16
C LEU A 168 -4.85 -4.90 -7.02
N MET A 169 -4.49 -3.81 -6.34
CA MET A 169 -3.09 -3.47 -6.05
C MET A 169 -2.34 -4.56 -5.32
N GLY A 170 -3.02 -5.38 -4.50
CA GLY A 170 -2.39 -6.55 -3.88
C GLY A 170 -1.92 -7.59 -4.90
N ILE A 171 -2.69 -7.81 -5.98
CA ILE A 171 -2.29 -8.72 -7.06
C ILE A 171 -1.12 -8.12 -7.85
N ILE A 172 -1.20 -6.82 -8.16
CA ILE A 172 -0.12 -6.10 -8.86
C ILE A 172 1.19 -6.18 -8.06
N PHE A 173 1.15 -5.97 -6.74
CA PHE A 173 2.32 -6.10 -5.90
C PHE A 173 2.90 -7.52 -5.94
N ILE A 174 2.06 -8.57 -5.87
CA ILE A 174 2.52 -9.97 -5.97
C ILE A 174 3.17 -10.24 -7.34
N ALA A 175 2.60 -9.73 -8.44
CA ALA A 175 3.17 -9.85 -9.78
C ALA A 175 4.53 -9.13 -9.90
N ILE A 176 4.68 -7.96 -9.27
CA ILE A 176 5.95 -7.22 -9.23
C ILE A 176 6.97 -7.94 -8.33
N ALA A 177 6.54 -8.51 -7.20
CA ALA A 177 7.41 -9.35 -6.37
C ALA A 177 7.93 -10.57 -7.15
N PHE A 178 7.06 -11.22 -7.93
CA PHE A 178 7.47 -12.28 -8.85
C PHE A 178 8.51 -11.78 -9.88
N HIS A 179 8.24 -10.65 -10.54
CA HIS A 179 9.19 -10.01 -11.45
C HIS A 179 10.56 -9.80 -10.79
N THR A 180 10.57 -9.27 -9.57
CA THR A 180 11.77 -9.02 -8.78
C THR A 180 12.50 -10.29 -8.40
N ILE A 181 11.79 -11.34 -7.99
CA ILE A 181 12.39 -12.63 -7.60
C ILE A 181 13.06 -13.31 -8.80
N VAL A 182 12.35 -13.39 -9.92
CA VAL A 182 12.79 -14.12 -11.11
C VAL A 182 13.94 -13.41 -11.84
N LEU A 183 13.92 -12.07 -11.92
CA LEU A 183 14.96 -11.32 -12.63
C LEU A 183 16.22 -11.06 -11.80
N SER A 184 16.18 -11.31 -10.50
CA SER A 184 17.34 -11.17 -9.62
C SER A 184 18.25 -12.39 -9.69
N PRO A 185 19.56 -12.25 -9.98
CA PRO A 185 20.50 -13.37 -9.97
C PRO A 185 20.67 -13.95 -8.55
N PRO A 186 21.10 -15.21 -8.38
CA PRO A 186 21.26 -15.83 -7.05
C PRO A 186 22.15 -15.02 -6.09
N THR A 187 23.25 -14.46 -6.61
CA THR A 187 24.18 -13.63 -5.84
C THR A 187 23.57 -12.34 -5.32
N PHE A 188 22.46 -11.85 -5.90
CA PHE A 188 21.75 -10.68 -5.40
C PHE A 188 21.25 -10.90 -3.97
N TRP A 189 20.78 -12.10 -3.64
CA TRP A 189 20.16 -12.40 -2.36
C TRP A 189 21.16 -12.52 -1.20
N THR A 190 22.46 -12.55 -1.50
CA THR A 190 23.52 -12.46 -0.49
C THR A 190 24.00 -11.03 -0.26
N GLN A 191 23.44 -10.05 -1.00
CA GLN A 191 23.82 -8.65 -0.90
C GLN A 191 22.89 -7.87 0.05
N PRO A 192 23.36 -6.76 0.65
CA PRO A 192 22.53 -5.93 1.54
C PRO A 192 21.21 -5.47 0.90
N VAL A 193 21.25 -5.11 -0.37
CA VAL A 193 20.07 -4.72 -1.16
C VAL A 193 19.11 -5.89 -1.39
N GLY A 194 19.63 -7.11 -1.55
CA GLY A 194 18.82 -8.32 -1.64
C GLY A 194 18.05 -8.61 -0.35
N TRP A 195 18.65 -8.37 0.81
CA TRP A 195 17.96 -8.50 2.09
C TRP A 195 16.83 -7.48 2.25
N LEU A 196 17.07 -6.22 1.87
CA LEU A 196 16.02 -5.20 1.84
C LEU A 196 14.84 -5.66 0.96
N PHE A 197 15.13 -6.16 -0.23
CA PHE A 197 14.11 -6.66 -1.17
C PHE A 197 13.38 -7.88 -0.61
N ALA A 198 14.07 -8.80 0.05
CA ALA A 198 13.45 -9.96 0.69
C ALA A 198 12.46 -9.54 1.77
N VAL A 199 12.83 -8.61 2.65
CA VAL A 199 11.94 -8.07 3.69
C VAL A 199 10.72 -7.39 3.08
N ILE A 200 10.93 -6.50 2.10
CA ILE A 200 9.82 -5.82 1.40
C ILE A 200 8.89 -6.84 0.74
N THR A 201 9.45 -7.87 0.11
CA THR A 201 8.69 -8.92 -0.57
C THR A 201 7.80 -9.67 0.43
N VAL A 202 8.38 -10.17 1.53
CA VAL A 202 7.64 -10.93 2.54
C VAL A 202 6.54 -10.08 3.16
N VAL A 203 6.88 -8.88 3.64
CA VAL A 203 5.92 -7.98 4.29
C VAL A 203 4.82 -7.56 3.31
N GLY A 204 5.18 -7.20 2.09
CA GLY A 204 4.23 -6.76 1.07
C GLY A 204 3.33 -7.88 0.54
N VAL A 205 3.82 -9.11 0.40
CA VAL A 205 3.00 -10.28 0.04
C VAL A 205 2.01 -10.61 1.16
N VAL A 206 2.46 -10.63 2.42
CA VAL A 206 1.57 -10.83 3.58
C VAL A 206 0.48 -9.75 3.62
N ALA A 207 0.87 -8.48 3.44
CA ALA A 207 -0.08 -7.38 3.38
C ALA A 207 -1.05 -7.50 2.20
N SER A 208 -0.59 -7.96 1.04
CA SER A 208 -1.41 -8.21 -0.14
C SER A 208 -2.47 -9.26 0.14
N VAL A 209 -2.07 -10.38 0.76
CA VAL A 209 -3.00 -11.46 1.15
C VAL A 209 -4.05 -10.94 2.13
N ILE A 210 -3.64 -10.26 3.21
CA ILE A 210 -4.56 -9.68 4.20
C ILE A 210 -5.57 -8.73 3.52
N SER A 211 -5.10 -7.89 2.60
CA SER A 211 -5.94 -6.95 1.85
C SER A 211 -6.94 -7.66 0.94
N LEU A 212 -6.48 -8.64 0.14
CA LEU A 212 -7.30 -9.35 -0.83
C LEU A 212 -8.42 -10.16 -0.16
N PHE A 213 -8.13 -10.80 0.97
CA PHE A 213 -9.12 -11.53 1.75
C PHE A 213 -10.01 -10.63 2.63
N GLY A 214 -9.82 -9.30 2.61
CA GLY A 214 -10.64 -8.36 3.38
C GLY A 214 -10.44 -8.50 4.89
N TRP A 215 -9.22 -8.82 5.31
CA TRP A 215 -8.86 -9.02 6.71
C TRP A 215 -8.28 -7.77 7.38
N ILE A 216 -8.21 -6.66 6.64
CA ILE A 216 -7.78 -5.36 7.17
C ILE A 216 -8.67 -4.98 8.37
N GLY A 217 -8.04 -4.64 9.50
CA GLY A 217 -8.74 -4.18 10.69
C GLY A 217 -9.56 -5.23 11.44
N LYS A 218 -9.63 -6.49 10.99
CA LYS A 218 -10.47 -7.55 11.62
C LYS A 218 -10.25 -7.72 13.13
N LYS A 219 -9.01 -7.56 13.59
CA LYS A 219 -8.67 -7.68 15.03
C LYS A 219 -9.22 -6.54 15.90
N HIS A 220 -9.67 -5.46 15.29
CA HIS A 220 -10.20 -4.27 15.97
C HIS A 220 -11.68 -4.03 15.62
N GLN A 221 -12.37 -5.08 15.16
CA GLN A 221 -13.79 -5.03 14.83
C GLN A 221 -14.62 -5.56 16.00
N HIS A 222 -15.53 -4.72 16.47
CA HIS A 222 -16.52 -5.03 17.47
C HIS A 222 -17.86 -5.27 16.77
N SER A 223 -18.49 -6.40 17.04
CA SER A 223 -19.87 -6.65 16.61
C SER A 223 -20.82 -6.07 17.64
N GLY A 224 -21.94 -5.51 17.21
CA GLY A 224 -22.88 -4.85 18.09
C GLY A 224 -24.29 -4.80 17.52
N LYS A 225 -25.16 -4.06 18.20
CA LYS A 225 -26.52 -3.77 17.75
C LYS A 225 -26.91 -2.34 18.08
N ILE A 226 -27.84 -1.79 17.31
CA ILE A 226 -28.41 -0.47 17.59
C ILE A 226 -29.38 -0.59 18.79
N LEU A 227 -29.14 0.18 19.85
CA LEU A 227 -30.01 0.26 21.02
C LEU A 227 -31.10 1.31 20.86
N ASN A 228 -30.76 2.47 20.31
CA ASN A 228 -31.69 3.59 20.17
C ASN A 228 -31.41 4.36 18.89
N ILE A 229 -32.46 4.98 18.34
CA ILE A 229 -32.38 5.82 17.14
C ILE A 229 -33.17 7.10 17.37
N THR A 230 -32.50 8.24 17.24
CA THR A 230 -33.13 9.56 17.24
C THR A 230 -32.96 10.19 15.87
N ARG A 231 -34.06 10.63 15.25
CA ARG A 231 -34.04 11.34 13.97
C ARG A 231 -34.34 12.81 14.22
N HIS A 232 -33.51 13.68 13.66
CA HIS A 232 -33.64 15.13 13.77
C HIS A 232 -34.05 15.72 12.42
N GLU A 233 -34.72 16.88 12.45
CA GLU A 233 -35.24 17.55 11.25
C GLU A 233 -34.16 17.98 10.24
N ASN A 234 -32.92 18.17 10.69
CA ASN A 234 -31.78 18.58 9.86
C ASN A 234 -31.08 17.42 9.16
N ASP A 235 -31.84 16.39 8.74
CA ASP A 235 -31.33 15.19 8.06
C ASP A 235 -30.20 14.49 8.86
N LEU A 236 -30.32 14.49 10.19
CA LEU A 236 -29.34 13.91 11.11
C LEU A 236 -29.99 12.73 11.85
N ILE A 237 -29.34 11.57 11.80
CA ILE A 237 -29.70 10.41 12.60
C ILE A 237 -28.64 10.18 13.68
N GLU A 238 -29.08 10.06 14.92
CA GLU A 238 -28.26 9.60 16.03
C GLU A 238 -28.57 8.15 16.31
N ILE A 239 -27.52 7.33 16.39
CA ILE A 239 -27.63 5.91 16.74
C ILE A 239 -26.79 5.63 17.97
N ASP A 240 -27.44 5.11 19.01
CA ASP A 240 -26.77 4.52 20.17
C ASP A 240 -26.55 3.05 19.88
N CYS A 241 -25.31 2.58 20.00
CA CYS A 241 -24.94 1.20 19.70
C CYS A 241 -24.33 0.55 20.94
N GLU A 242 -24.74 -0.70 21.22
CA GLU A 242 -24.06 -1.59 22.16
C GLU A 242 -23.05 -2.44 21.39
N LEU A 243 -21.80 -2.46 21.83
CA LEU A 243 -20.74 -3.25 21.24
C LEU A 243 -20.39 -4.45 22.12
N LYS A 244 -19.96 -5.55 21.49
CA LYS A 244 -19.43 -6.72 22.19
C LYS A 244 -17.92 -6.55 22.43
N GLY A 245 -17.48 -7.06 23.57
CA GLY A 245 -16.10 -6.94 24.03
C GLY A 245 -15.87 -5.62 24.77
N GLU A 246 -14.62 -5.31 25.08
CA GLU A 246 -14.26 -4.10 25.82
C GLU A 246 -14.03 -2.94 24.84
N TRP A 247 -14.98 -2.02 24.74
CA TRP A 247 -14.86 -0.82 23.93
C TRP A 247 -14.45 0.37 24.79
N HIS A 248 -13.38 1.06 24.37
CA HIS A 248 -12.93 2.29 25.00
C HIS A 248 -12.57 3.34 23.97
N HIS A 249 -12.96 4.60 24.20
CA HIS A 249 -12.62 5.72 23.32
C HIS A 249 -12.40 7.04 24.06
N LYS A 250 -11.74 7.98 23.40
CA LYS A 250 -11.48 9.35 23.88
C LYS A 250 -12.26 10.37 23.06
N ALA A 251 -12.47 11.56 23.63
CA ALA A 251 -13.07 12.67 22.92
C ALA A 251 -12.30 13.01 21.63
N GLY A 252 -13.05 13.25 20.55
CA GLY A 252 -12.48 13.57 19.23
C GLY A 252 -12.10 12.35 18.37
N GLN A 253 -12.19 11.13 18.90
CA GLN A 253 -11.96 9.92 18.11
C GLN A 253 -13.13 9.59 17.18
N TYR A 254 -12.87 8.77 16.17
CA TYR A 254 -13.84 8.28 15.21
C TYR A 254 -13.68 6.76 15.03
N ALA A 255 -14.68 6.12 14.44
CA ALA A 255 -14.64 4.70 14.13
C ALA A 255 -15.23 4.42 12.76
N PHE A 256 -14.85 3.31 12.15
CA PHE A 256 -15.48 2.86 10.90
C PHE A 256 -16.71 2.02 11.21
N LEU A 257 -17.86 2.51 10.79
CA LEU A 257 -19.15 1.86 10.94
C LEU A 257 -19.46 1.05 9.67
N ASN A 258 -19.83 -0.22 9.85
CA ASN A 258 -20.29 -1.09 8.78
C ASN A 258 -21.70 -1.58 9.10
N HIS A 259 -22.63 -1.24 8.22
CA HIS A 259 -24.04 -1.58 8.31
C HIS A 259 -24.51 -2.12 6.95
N ARG A 260 -25.63 -2.88 6.91
CA ARG A 260 -26.15 -3.51 5.68
C ARG A 260 -26.42 -2.52 4.54
N TYR A 261 -26.65 -1.25 4.86
CA TYR A 261 -26.93 -0.20 3.87
C TYR A 261 -25.66 0.44 3.30
N PHE A 262 -24.49 0.14 3.86
CA PHE A 262 -23.23 0.68 3.42
C PHE A 262 -22.50 -0.26 2.46
N SER A 263 -21.86 0.31 1.46
CA SER A 263 -20.94 -0.40 0.58
C SER A 263 -19.56 -0.52 1.23
N GLY A 264 -19.49 -1.14 2.41
CA GLY A 264 -18.28 -1.25 3.23
C GLY A 264 -18.36 -0.44 4.53
N ALA A 265 -17.21 -0.30 5.20
CA ALA A 265 -17.12 0.46 6.44
C ALA A 265 -16.84 1.95 6.13
N HIS A 266 -17.55 2.86 6.79
CA HIS A 266 -17.40 4.31 6.61
C HIS A 266 -17.03 4.99 7.93
N PRO A 267 -16.11 5.97 7.93
CA PRO A 267 -15.68 6.64 9.15
C PRO A 267 -16.74 7.63 9.64
N PHE A 268 -17.05 7.57 10.93
CA PHE A 268 -17.89 8.55 11.64
C PHE A 268 -17.27 8.90 12.98
N THR A 269 -17.26 10.19 13.31
CA THR A 269 -16.84 10.69 14.63
C THR A 269 -17.75 10.15 15.71
N ILE A 270 -17.16 9.75 16.84
CA ILE A 270 -17.91 9.28 18.00
C ILE A 270 -18.45 10.52 18.72
N SER A 271 -19.77 10.57 18.93
CA SER A 271 -20.48 11.72 19.53
C SER A 271 -20.91 11.50 20.98
N SER A 272 -20.52 10.40 21.61
CA SER A 272 -20.67 10.16 23.05
C SER A 272 -19.34 10.21 23.80
N ALA A 273 -19.38 10.49 25.09
CA ALA A 273 -18.29 10.14 25.99
C ALA A 273 -18.22 8.62 26.19
N ASP A 274 -17.05 8.11 26.53
CA ASP A 274 -16.91 6.73 27.01
C ASP A 274 -17.35 6.67 28.47
N CYS A 275 -18.38 5.87 28.74
CA CYS A 275 -18.94 5.67 30.08
C CYS A 275 -18.61 4.27 30.65
N GLY A 276 -17.73 3.49 30.00
CA GLY A 276 -17.36 2.14 30.45
C GLY A 276 -18.50 1.12 30.39
N ASN A 277 -19.48 1.35 29.52
CA ASN A 277 -20.67 0.51 29.34
C ASN A 277 -20.77 -0.08 27.92
N ASP A 278 -19.65 -0.13 27.20
CA ASP A 278 -19.54 -0.61 25.81
C ASP A 278 -20.55 0.03 24.84
N CYS A 279 -21.04 1.22 25.18
CA CYS A 279 -21.99 1.98 24.37
C CYS A 279 -21.27 3.11 23.63
N VAL A 280 -21.62 3.28 22.37
CA VAL A 280 -21.07 4.32 21.51
C VAL A 280 -22.19 5.00 20.74
N ARG A 281 -22.15 6.33 20.64
CA ARG A 281 -23.06 7.12 19.82
C ARG A 281 -22.37 7.61 18.55
N PHE A 282 -23.10 7.52 17.45
CA PHE A 282 -22.75 8.20 16.20
C PHE A 282 -23.86 9.15 15.78
N SER A 283 -23.49 10.37 15.40
CA SER A 283 -24.39 11.35 14.79
C SER A 283 -24.04 11.45 13.30
N ILE A 284 -24.93 10.95 12.44
CA ILE A 284 -24.67 10.71 11.02
C ILE A 284 -25.62 11.57 10.18
N LYS A 285 -25.04 12.38 9.28
CA LYS A 285 -25.83 13.19 8.34
C LYS A 285 -26.21 12.37 7.10
N ASP A 286 -27.44 12.53 6.65
CA ASP A 286 -27.89 12.01 5.36
C ASP A 286 -27.26 12.83 4.22
N LEU A 287 -26.35 12.20 3.47
CA LEU A 287 -25.52 12.87 2.46
C LEU A 287 -25.29 12.01 1.22
N GLY A 288 -25.65 10.73 1.26
CA GLY A 288 -25.46 9.82 0.14
C GLY A 288 -26.23 8.53 0.35
N ASP A 289 -26.30 7.70 -0.68
CA ASP A 289 -27.22 6.55 -0.74
C ASP A 289 -27.19 5.65 0.50
N GLY A 290 -26.00 5.41 1.06
CA GLY A 290 -25.83 4.58 2.25
C GLY A 290 -26.35 5.24 3.52
N THR A 291 -26.06 6.53 3.73
CA THR A 291 -26.55 7.27 4.91
C THR A 291 -28.03 7.61 4.78
N HIS A 292 -28.54 7.83 3.56
CA HIS A 292 -29.97 7.99 3.28
C HIS A 292 -30.77 6.75 3.66
N ARG A 293 -30.32 5.57 3.23
CA ARG A 293 -30.97 4.30 3.62
C ARG A 293 -30.86 4.04 5.12
N LEU A 294 -29.74 4.40 5.75
CA LEU A 294 -29.61 4.31 7.20
C LEU A 294 -30.63 5.23 7.90
N PHE A 295 -30.70 6.50 7.51
CA PHE A 295 -31.64 7.48 8.05
C PHE A 295 -33.08 6.99 7.95
N THR A 296 -33.49 6.52 6.77
CA THR A 296 -34.88 6.13 6.49
C THR A 296 -35.27 4.74 7.03
N HIS A 297 -34.36 3.76 7.00
CA HIS A 297 -34.73 2.35 7.24
C HIS A 297 -34.08 1.67 8.45
N ALA A 298 -33.14 2.32 9.17
CA ALA A 298 -32.53 1.70 10.35
C ALA A 298 -33.56 1.49 11.48
N LYS A 299 -33.42 0.35 12.16
CA LYS A 299 -34.29 -0.07 13.27
C LYS A 299 -33.46 -0.42 14.51
N VAL A 300 -34.07 -0.23 15.68
CA VAL A 300 -33.52 -0.74 16.94
C VAL A 300 -33.37 -2.27 16.83
N GLY A 301 -32.25 -2.78 17.31
CA GLY A 301 -31.85 -4.18 17.20
C GLY A 301 -31.08 -4.53 15.92
N ASP A 302 -30.94 -3.61 14.97
CA ASP A 302 -30.17 -3.88 13.75
C ASP A 302 -28.70 -4.22 14.10
N PRO A 303 -28.13 -5.28 13.49
CA PRO A 303 -26.74 -5.66 13.72
C PRO A 303 -25.80 -4.65 13.07
N ILE A 304 -24.72 -4.33 13.78
CA ILE A 304 -23.72 -3.38 13.32
C ILE A 304 -22.31 -3.89 13.60
N ARG A 305 -21.33 -3.42 12.82
CA ARG A 305 -19.91 -3.66 13.09
C ARG A 305 -19.18 -2.32 13.16
N VAL A 306 -18.34 -2.18 14.18
CA VAL A 306 -17.53 -0.98 14.43
C VAL A 306 -16.06 -1.38 14.46
N GLU A 307 -15.24 -0.78 13.59
CA GLU A 307 -13.78 -0.92 13.60
C GLU A 307 -13.15 0.34 14.19
N GLY A 308 -12.39 0.22 15.28
CA GLY A 308 -11.83 1.40 15.93
C GLY A 308 -11.58 1.20 17.43
N PRO A 309 -11.50 2.30 18.21
CA PRO A 309 -11.47 3.68 17.72
C PRO A 309 -10.16 4.02 16.97
N TYR A 310 -10.20 5.12 16.21
CA TYR A 310 -9.10 5.81 15.53
C TYR A 310 -9.15 7.31 15.86
N GLY A 311 -8.12 8.06 15.50
CA GLY A 311 -8.01 9.49 15.77
C GLY A 311 -7.18 9.79 17.02
N GLU A 312 -6.08 9.05 17.24
CA GLU A 312 -5.09 9.46 18.24
C GLU A 312 -4.30 10.68 17.73
N PHE A 313 -4.81 11.86 18.10
CA PHE A 313 -4.12 13.13 17.89
C PHE A 313 -3.20 13.38 19.08
N ILE A 314 -1.90 13.56 18.82
CA ILE A 314 -1.01 14.14 19.82
C ILE A 314 -1.40 15.63 19.92
N LEU A 315 -1.91 16.03 21.08
CA LEU A 315 -2.08 17.44 21.45
C LEU A 315 -0.72 18.07 21.70
#